data_AF-A0A7S0IYL8-F1
#
_entry.id   AF-A0A7S0IYL8-F1
#
_cell.length_a   1.000
_cell.length_b   1.000
_cell.length_c   1.000
_cell.angle_alpha   90.00
_cell.angle_beta   90.00
_cell.angle_gamma   90.00
#
_symmetry.space_group_name_H-M   'P 1'
#
loop_
_entity.id
_entity.type
_entity.pdbx_description
1 polymer ?
#
loop_
_entity_poly.entity_id
_entity_poly.type
_entity_poly.pdbx_seq_one_letter_code
_entity_poly.pdbx_strand_id
1 'polypeptide(L)'
;NGYPELSRMQPLGNDRQRQLHLVMLGFGAVNRAFCRLVATEEQRLLDEHGLVVRYHALIARHGAWEAALRAQDVARLADEVADGSVRLDGTSPPPSKVLAFAKPSVEEIRQILARTPADGVACVVEAIDVDYAEGEPAATYIADALQRGIHVVSANKGPVVHRRAHLLALASDKG
;
A
#
# COMPACT_ATOMS: atom_id res chain seq x y z
N ASN A 1 34.26 20.79 12.85
CA ASN A 1 32.98 21.47 12.54
C ASN A 1 32.29 20.68 11.45
N GLY A 2 31.30 19.83 11.67
CA GLY A 2 30.32 19.77 12.74
C GLY A 2 29.04 19.26 12.09
N TYR A 3 29.02 18.00 11.70
CA TYR A 3 27.78 17.32 11.33
C TYR A 3 27.08 16.96 12.64
N PRO A 4 25.81 17.35 12.86
CA PRO A 4 25.12 16.93 14.06
C PRO A 4 24.99 15.41 14.01
N GLU A 5 25.52 14.74 15.04
CA GLU A 5 25.23 13.33 15.29
C GLU A 5 23.71 13.16 15.22
N LEU A 6 23.25 12.36 14.26
CA LEU A 6 21.90 11.81 14.27
C LEU A 6 21.79 11.05 15.59
N SER A 7 21.23 11.72 16.59
CA SER A 7 20.98 11.17 17.91
C SER A 7 20.22 9.89 17.68
N ARG A 8 20.83 8.75 18.05
CA ARG A 8 20.17 7.46 18.09
C ARG A 8 18.85 7.70 18.81
N MET A 9 17.74 7.68 18.07
CA MET A 9 16.42 7.73 18.66
C MET A 9 16.39 6.57 19.64
N GLN A 10 16.17 6.88 20.92
CA GLN A 10 16.04 5.84 21.92
C GLN A 10 14.92 4.90 21.44
N PRO A 11 15.13 3.57 21.47
CA PRO A 11 14.08 2.63 21.11
C PRO A 11 12.85 3.00 21.92
N LEU A 12 11.73 3.23 21.22
CA LEU A 12 10.46 3.50 21.87
C LEU A 12 10.22 2.34 22.83
N GLY A 13 10.12 2.66 24.12
CA GLY A 13 9.82 1.66 25.16
C GLY A 13 8.61 0.82 24.74
N ASN A 14 8.59 -0.42 25.21
CA ASN A 14 7.77 -1.57 24.79
C ASN A 14 6.22 -1.40 24.83
N ASP A 15 5.68 -0.17 24.81
CA ASP A 15 4.31 0.12 25.24
C ASP A 15 3.29 0.44 24.13
N ARG A 16 3.66 0.41 22.84
CA ARG A 16 2.66 0.15 21.77
C ARG A 16 3.29 -0.13 20.42
N GLN A 17 3.43 -1.41 20.08
CA GLN A 17 3.51 -1.82 18.69
C GLN A 17 2.20 -1.41 17.99
N ARG A 18 2.30 -0.71 16.86
CA ARG A 18 1.16 -0.32 16.03
C ARG A 18 1.20 -1.09 14.73
N GLN A 19 0.04 -1.58 14.31
CA GLN A 19 -0.09 -2.16 12.99
C GLN A 19 -0.17 -1.04 11.94
N LEU A 20 0.63 -1.19 10.88
CA LEU A 20 0.54 -0.40 9.67
C LEU A 20 -0.04 -1.28 8.56
N HIS A 21 -1.28 -0.99 8.16
CA HIS A 21 -2.00 -1.69 7.10
C HIS A 21 -1.72 -1.02 5.75
N LEU A 22 -1.01 -1.71 4.87
CA LEU A 22 -0.70 -1.26 3.53
C LEU A 22 -1.68 -1.84 2.51
N VAL A 23 -2.16 -0.98 1.61
CA VAL A 23 -2.87 -1.38 0.39
C VAL A 23 -2.03 -0.97 -0.81
N MET A 24 -1.61 -1.94 -1.61
CA MET A 24 -0.81 -1.68 -2.81
C MET A 24 -1.75 -1.50 -4.00
N LEU A 25 -1.96 -0.26 -4.43
CA LEU A 25 -2.59 0.04 -5.71
C LEU A 25 -1.51 -0.01 -6.78
N GLY A 26 -1.50 -1.10 -7.54
CA GLY A 26 -0.44 -1.48 -8.45
C GLY A 26 0.50 -2.49 -7.81
N PHE A 27 0.88 -3.52 -8.55
CA PHE A 27 1.90 -4.50 -8.14
C PHE A 27 2.97 -4.65 -9.22
N GLY A 28 3.32 -3.53 -9.86
CA GLY A 28 4.39 -3.39 -10.84
C GLY A 28 5.78 -3.31 -10.19
N ALA A 29 6.82 -3.02 -10.99
CA ALA A 29 8.20 -3.04 -10.53
C ALA A 29 8.47 -2.11 -9.33
N VAL A 30 7.88 -0.91 -9.31
CA VAL A 30 8.01 0.07 -8.23
C VAL A 30 7.47 -0.48 -6.91
N ASN A 31 6.20 -0.88 -6.88
CA ASN A 31 5.58 -1.39 -5.66
C ASN A 31 6.18 -2.72 -5.20
N ARG A 32 6.63 -3.58 -6.12
CA ARG A 32 7.37 -4.81 -5.76
C ARG A 32 8.74 -4.51 -5.13
N ALA A 33 9.46 -3.51 -5.64
CA ALA A 33 10.71 -3.06 -5.02
C ALA A 33 10.47 -2.44 -3.64
N PHE A 34 9.41 -1.65 -3.48
CA PHE A 34 8.98 -1.12 -2.19
C PHE A 34 8.64 -2.24 -1.20
N CYS A 35 7.90 -3.27 -1.61
CA CYS A 35 7.56 -4.40 -0.74
C CYS A 35 8.80 -5.14 -0.23
N ARG A 36 9.80 -5.35 -1.10
CA ARG A 36 11.10 -5.92 -0.69
C ARG A 36 11.82 -5.03 0.32
N LEU A 37 11.86 -3.72 0.09
CA LEU A 37 12.48 -2.78 1.03
C LEU A 37 11.79 -2.83 2.40
N VAL A 38 10.46 -2.83 2.44
CA VAL A 38 9.69 -2.95 3.68
C VAL A 38 10.05 -4.23 4.44
N ALA A 39 10.24 -5.35 3.75
CA ALA A 39 10.67 -6.60 4.37
C ALA A 39 12.13 -6.58 4.86
N THR A 40 13.03 -5.93 4.11
CA THR A 40 14.43 -5.71 4.56
C THR A 40 14.50 -4.84 5.81
N GLU A 41 13.63 -3.82 5.89
CA GLU A 41 13.61 -2.84 6.98
C GLU A 41 12.65 -3.22 8.12
N GLU A 42 12.06 -4.42 8.11
CA GLU A 42 11.02 -4.83 9.06
C GLU A 42 11.47 -4.68 10.52
N GLN A 43 12.71 -5.09 10.82
CA GLN A 43 13.28 -4.95 12.17
C GLN A 43 13.51 -3.49 12.55
N ARG A 44 13.99 -2.65 11.62
CA ARG A 44 14.19 -1.22 11.87
C ARG A 44 12.86 -0.49 12.10
N LEU A 45 11.85 -0.81 11.29
CA LEU A 45 10.49 -0.28 11.44
C LEU A 45 9.90 -0.63 12.81
N LEU A 46 10.19 -1.83 13.31
CA LEU A 46 9.78 -2.23 14.65
C LEU A 46 10.57 -1.50 15.75
N ASP A 47 11.90 -1.56 15.71
CA ASP A 47 12.75 -1.07 16.80
C ASP A 47 12.76 0.46 16.93
N GLU A 48 12.76 1.17 15.81
CA GLU A 48 12.86 2.64 15.79
C GLU A 48 11.50 3.32 15.74
N HIS A 49 10.46 2.66 15.22
CA HIS A 49 9.15 3.28 15.00
C HIS A 49 7.97 2.54 15.64
N GLY A 50 8.19 1.34 16.22
CA GLY A 50 7.14 0.51 16.79
C GLY A 50 6.11 0.04 15.75
N LEU A 51 6.49 -0.05 14.47
CA LEU A 51 5.58 -0.38 13.38
C LEU A 51 5.69 -1.85 12.98
N VAL A 52 4.56 -2.55 12.98
CA VAL A 52 4.41 -3.89 12.43
C VAL A 52 3.62 -3.79 11.13
N VAL A 53 4.26 -4.08 10.01
CA VAL A 53 3.62 -3.92 8.70
C VAL A 53 2.78 -5.15 8.34
N ARG A 54 1.54 -4.90 7.90
CA ARG A 54 0.65 -5.87 7.30
C ARG A 54 0.12 -5.35 5.98
N TYR A 55 0.06 -6.19 4.97
CA TYR A 55 -0.56 -5.84 3.70
C TYR A 55 -2.00 -6.32 3.72
N HIS A 56 -2.95 -5.39 3.61
CA HIS A 56 -4.40 -5.66 3.52
C HIS A 56 -4.80 -6.11 2.11
N ALA A 57 -4.19 -5.51 1.09
CA ALA A 57 -4.45 -5.89 -0.29
C ALA A 57 -3.30 -5.60 -1.23
N LEU A 58 -3.18 -6.43 -2.26
CA LEU A 58 -2.32 -6.26 -3.41
C LEU A 58 -3.21 -6.19 -4.66
N ILE A 59 -3.26 -5.04 -5.30
CA ILE A 59 -4.15 -4.79 -6.44
C ILE A 59 -3.28 -4.57 -7.68
N ALA A 60 -3.42 -5.44 -8.68
CA ALA A 60 -2.76 -5.35 -9.96
C ALA A 60 -3.79 -5.22 -11.09
N ARG A 61 -3.32 -4.86 -12.29
CA ARG A 61 -4.19 -4.64 -13.47
C ARG A 61 -5.14 -5.80 -13.76
N HIS A 62 -4.68 -7.04 -13.58
CA HIS A 62 -5.44 -8.23 -13.94
C HIS A 62 -5.87 -9.06 -12.73
N GLY A 63 -5.63 -8.60 -11.50
CA GLY A 63 -6.01 -9.35 -10.32
C GLY A 63 -5.78 -8.61 -9.02
N ALA A 64 -6.56 -8.94 -8.00
CA ALA A 64 -6.36 -8.43 -6.65
C ALA A 64 -6.43 -9.55 -5.61
N TRP A 65 -5.55 -9.49 -4.62
CA TRP A 65 -5.57 -10.35 -3.44
C TRP A 65 -5.82 -9.50 -2.20
N GLU A 66 -6.83 -9.86 -1.40
CA GLU A 66 -7.18 -9.24 -0.12
C GLU A 66 -6.94 -10.24 1.02
N ALA A 67 -6.09 -9.88 1.97
CA ALA A 67 -5.66 -10.72 3.09
C ALA A 67 -4.88 -9.89 4.11
N ALA A 68 -4.51 -10.46 5.26
CA ALA A 68 -3.57 -9.83 6.21
C ALA A 68 -2.17 -10.46 6.07
N LEU A 69 -1.42 -10.08 5.03
CA LEU A 69 -0.12 -10.68 4.70
C LEU A 69 1.04 -10.01 5.47
N ARG A 70 2.09 -10.77 5.79
CA ARG A 70 3.32 -10.22 6.40
C ARG A 70 4.24 -9.65 5.33
N ALA A 71 5.14 -8.74 5.74
CA ALA A 71 6.13 -8.16 4.85
C ALA A 71 6.98 -9.21 4.13
N GLN A 72 7.48 -10.21 4.85
CA GLN A 72 8.28 -11.30 4.25
C GLN A 72 7.51 -12.12 3.21
N ASP A 73 6.22 -12.41 3.47
CA ASP A 73 5.40 -13.19 2.54
C ASP A 73 5.15 -12.38 1.24
N VAL A 74 4.93 -11.07 1.36
CA VAL A 74 4.73 -10.19 0.20
C VAL A 74 6.02 -9.94 -0.57
N ALA A 75 7.18 -9.85 0.10
CA ALA A 75 8.47 -9.73 -0.58
C ALA A 75 8.78 -10.97 -1.42
N ARG A 76 8.54 -12.18 -0.88
CA ARG A 76 8.64 -13.41 -1.66
C ARG A 76 7.67 -13.42 -2.84
N LEU A 77 6.40 -13.08 -2.62
CA LEU A 77 5.41 -12.97 -3.69
C LEU A 77 5.82 -11.94 -4.76
N ALA A 78 6.50 -10.87 -4.36
CA ALA A 78 7.00 -9.85 -5.29
C ALA A 78 8.08 -10.39 -6.24
N ASP A 79 8.86 -11.38 -5.79
CA ASP A 79 9.84 -12.08 -6.62
C ASP A 79 9.17 -13.13 -7.50
N GLU A 80 8.23 -13.92 -6.94
CA GLU A 80 7.44 -14.91 -7.68
C GLU A 80 6.58 -14.28 -8.79
N VAL A 81 6.04 -13.08 -8.57
CA VAL A 81 5.33 -12.32 -9.63
C VAL A 81 6.31 -11.73 -10.65
N ALA A 82 7.54 -11.38 -10.25
CA ALA A 82 8.53 -10.82 -11.15
C ALA A 82 9.12 -11.88 -12.10
N ASP A 83 9.32 -13.11 -11.64
CA ASP A 83 9.80 -14.23 -12.45
C ASP A 83 8.69 -14.97 -13.21
N GLY A 84 7.42 -14.68 -12.89
CA GLY A 84 6.24 -15.22 -13.56
C GLY A 84 5.74 -16.55 -13.01
N SER A 85 6.32 -17.06 -11.91
CA SER A 85 5.85 -18.26 -11.22
C SER A 85 4.48 -18.08 -10.55
N VAL A 86 4.14 -16.86 -10.15
CA VAL A 86 2.83 -16.52 -9.59
C VAL A 86 2.17 -15.38 -10.37
N ARG A 87 0.85 -15.51 -10.58
CA ARG A 87 0.00 -14.49 -11.20
C ARG A 87 -1.20 -14.21 -10.31
N LEU A 88 -1.47 -12.93 -10.07
CA LEU A 88 -2.61 -12.50 -9.27
C LEU A 88 -3.94 -12.59 -10.03
N ASP A 89 -3.92 -12.89 -11.32
CA ASP A 89 -5.06 -12.88 -12.26
C ASP A 89 -5.99 -14.09 -12.15
N GLY A 90 -5.81 -14.91 -11.12
CA GLY A 90 -6.60 -16.11 -10.85
C GLY A 90 -6.04 -17.38 -11.49
N THR A 91 -4.96 -17.31 -12.29
CA THR A 91 -4.34 -18.54 -12.83
C THR A 91 -3.45 -19.26 -11.82
N SER A 92 -2.94 -18.54 -10.81
CA SER A 92 -2.22 -19.15 -9.69
C SER A 92 -3.15 -19.27 -8.49
N PRO A 93 -3.16 -20.42 -7.77
CA PRO A 93 -3.98 -20.59 -6.59
C PRO A 93 -3.47 -19.63 -5.49
N PRO A 94 -4.37 -18.83 -4.86
CA PRO A 94 -3.95 -17.97 -3.78
C PRO A 94 -3.67 -18.79 -2.51
N PRO A 95 -2.82 -18.29 -1.59
CA PRO A 95 -2.64 -18.91 -0.27
C PRO A 95 -3.96 -19.04 0.50
N SER A 96 -4.00 -19.93 1.50
CA SER A 96 -5.16 -20.07 2.39
C SER A 96 -5.54 -18.73 3.04
N LYS A 97 -6.84 -18.46 3.14
CA LYS A 97 -7.41 -17.22 3.71
C LYS A 97 -7.11 -15.94 2.94
N VAL A 98 -6.76 -16.06 1.65
CA VAL A 98 -6.67 -14.92 0.72
C VAL A 98 -7.93 -14.92 -0.14
N LEU A 99 -8.62 -13.78 -0.19
CA LEU A 99 -9.68 -13.53 -1.16
C LEU A 99 -9.03 -13.05 -2.46
N ALA A 100 -9.30 -13.75 -3.57
CA ALA A 100 -8.73 -13.42 -4.87
C ALA A 100 -9.82 -13.00 -5.85
N PHE A 101 -9.57 -11.91 -6.57
CA PHE A 101 -10.46 -11.33 -7.56
C PHE A 101 -9.73 -11.34 -8.91
N ALA A 102 -10.20 -12.17 -9.84
CA ALA A 102 -9.67 -12.19 -11.20
C ALA A 102 -10.26 -11.00 -11.98
N LYS A 103 -9.41 -10.08 -12.45
CA LYS A 103 -9.81 -8.85 -13.14
C LYS A 103 -10.84 -8.02 -12.34
N PRO A 104 -10.45 -7.46 -11.18
CA PRO A 104 -11.36 -6.71 -10.33
C PRO A 104 -11.90 -5.48 -11.04
N SER A 105 -13.21 -5.27 -10.94
CA SER A 105 -13.91 -4.05 -11.32
C SER A 105 -13.52 -2.89 -10.41
N VAL A 106 -13.86 -1.67 -10.86
CA VAL A 106 -13.70 -0.46 -10.04
C VAL A 106 -14.42 -0.63 -8.71
N GLU A 107 -15.66 -1.13 -8.72
CA GLU A 107 -16.45 -1.31 -7.50
C GLU A 107 -15.82 -2.35 -6.55
N GLU A 108 -15.28 -3.45 -7.05
CA GLU A 108 -14.55 -4.42 -6.21
C GLU A 108 -13.33 -3.79 -5.54
N ILE A 109 -12.55 -2.97 -6.26
CA ILE A 109 -11.41 -2.25 -5.69
C ILE A 109 -11.86 -1.26 -4.61
N ARG A 110 -12.93 -0.49 -4.87
CA ARG A 110 -13.51 0.43 -3.89
C ARG A 110 -13.98 -0.30 -2.63
N GLN A 111 -14.57 -1.48 -2.79
CA GLN A 111 -14.98 -2.32 -1.67
C GLN A 111 -13.81 -2.88 -0.87
N ILE A 112 -12.70 -3.26 -1.52
CA ILE A 112 -11.45 -3.64 -0.82
C ILE A 112 -10.93 -2.44 0.00
N LEU A 113 -10.91 -1.24 -0.58
CA LEU A 113 -10.53 -0.01 0.12
C LEU A 113 -11.46 0.26 1.31
N ALA A 114 -12.77 0.11 1.14
CA ALA A 114 -13.76 0.31 2.20
C ALA A 114 -13.60 -0.68 3.37
N ARG A 115 -13.08 -1.89 3.11
CA ARG A 115 -12.76 -2.90 4.13
C ARG A 115 -11.37 -2.76 4.74
N THR A 116 -10.57 -1.77 4.31
CA THR A 116 -9.25 -1.56 4.91
C THR A 116 -9.40 -1.28 6.40
N PRO A 117 -8.68 -2.01 7.27
CA PRO A 117 -8.83 -1.92 8.72
C PRO A 117 -8.65 -0.50 9.24
N ALA A 118 -9.47 -0.14 10.23
CA ALA A 118 -9.44 1.16 10.89
C ALA A 118 -8.71 1.11 12.25
N ASP A 119 -8.35 -0.08 12.72
CA ASP A 119 -7.43 -0.26 13.83
C ASP A 119 -5.99 -0.01 13.37
N GLY A 120 -5.23 0.75 14.15
CA GLY A 120 -3.86 1.13 13.79
C GLY A 120 -3.80 2.26 12.75
N VAL A 121 -2.82 2.17 11.85
CA VAL A 121 -2.59 3.15 10.78
C VAL A 121 -2.78 2.45 9.44
N ALA A 122 -3.51 3.05 8.52
CA ALA A 122 -3.68 2.54 7.17
C ALA A 122 -3.07 3.49 6.13
N CYS A 123 -2.45 2.91 5.11
CA CYS A 123 -1.85 3.66 4.01
C CYS A 123 -2.05 2.95 2.66
N VAL A 124 -2.47 3.71 1.65
CA VAL A 124 -2.48 3.29 0.25
C VAL A 124 -1.17 3.73 -0.41
N VAL A 125 -0.50 2.79 -1.07
CA VAL A 125 0.66 3.06 -1.91
C VAL A 125 0.24 2.91 -3.37
N GLU A 126 0.14 4.03 -4.07
CA GLU A 126 -0.40 4.14 -5.43
C GLU A 126 0.72 4.24 -6.47
N ALA A 127 0.71 3.29 -7.39
CA ALA A 127 1.57 3.24 -8.58
C ALA A 127 0.86 2.48 -9.72
N ILE A 128 -0.41 2.83 -10.01
CA ILE A 128 -1.16 2.26 -11.14
C ILE A 128 -1.00 3.12 -12.40
N ASP A 129 -1.15 2.54 -13.58
CA ASP A 129 -1.25 3.35 -14.80
C ASP A 129 -2.53 4.18 -14.77
N VAL A 130 -2.48 5.39 -15.32
CA VAL A 130 -3.60 6.33 -15.33
C VAL A 130 -3.86 6.87 -16.72
N ASP A 131 -5.11 7.24 -16.97
CA ASP A 131 -5.43 8.13 -18.07
C ASP A 131 -4.80 9.50 -17.79
N TYR A 132 -3.94 9.98 -18.66
CA TYR A 132 -3.28 11.27 -18.49
C TYR A 132 -4.25 12.46 -18.63
N ALA A 133 -5.41 12.29 -19.26
CA ALA A 133 -6.39 13.36 -19.41
C ALA A 133 -7.17 13.60 -18.11
N GLU A 134 -7.61 12.53 -17.44
CA GLU A 134 -8.52 12.61 -16.29
C GLU A 134 -7.92 12.12 -14.97
N GLY A 135 -6.81 11.40 -14.99
CA GLY A 135 -6.18 10.80 -13.81
C GLY A 135 -6.93 9.61 -13.22
N GLU A 136 -7.94 9.08 -13.92
CA GLU A 136 -8.76 7.96 -13.49
C GLU A 136 -8.15 6.60 -13.89
N PRO A 137 -8.45 5.51 -13.15
CA PRO A 137 -9.27 5.46 -11.93
C PRO A 137 -8.51 5.81 -10.63
N ALA A 138 -7.23 6.19 -10.72
CA ALA A 138 -6.40 6.44 -9.53
C ALA A 138 -6.96 7.57 -8.67
N ALA A 139 -7.44 8.66 -9.27
CA ALA A 139 -8.03 9.77 -8.54
C ALA A 139 -9.24 9.32 -7.69
N THR A 140 -10.13 8.49 -8.23
CA THR A 140 -11.25 7.89 -7.49
C THR A 140 -10.76 7.09 -6.28
N TYR A 141 -9.79 6.19 -6.47
CA TYR A 141 -9.28 5.35 -5.38
C TYR A 141 -8.58 6.14 -4.28
N ILE A 142 -7.81 7.17 -4.66
CA ILE A 142 -7.15 8.07 -3.71
C ILE A 142 -8.19 8.86 -2.92
N ALA A 143 -9.23 9.38 -3.58
CA ALA A 143 -10.30 10.11 -2.91
C ALA A 143 -11.07 9.22 -1.92
N ASP A 144 -11.42 7.98 -2.30
CA ASP A 144 -12.09 7.03 -1.40
C ASP A 144 -11.22 6.70 -0.17
N ALA A 145 -9.91 6.57 -0.34
CA ALA A 145 -8.98 6.34 0.76
C ALA A 145 -8.93 7.56 1.71
N LEU A 146 -8.71 8.76 1.17
CA LEU A 146 -8.62 9.99 1.96
C LEU A 146 -9.92 10.28 2.72
N GLN A 147 -11.08 10.05 2.10
CA GLN A 147 -12.40 10.22 2.76
C GLN A 147 -12.55 9.35 4.02
N ARG A 148 -11.82 8.23 4.10
CA ARG A 148 -11.79 7.33 5.26
C ARG A 148 -10.67 7.64 6.25
N GLY A 149 -9.91 8.72 6.04
CA GLY A 149 -8.74 9.05 6.86
C GLY A 149 -7.54 8.13 6.62
N ILE A 150 -7.51 7.43 5.47
CA ILE A 150 -6.36 6.60 5.08
C ILE A 150 -5.32 7.47 4.41
N HIS A 151 -4.07 7.35 4.85
CA HIS A 151 -2.95 8.05 4.23
C HIS A 151 -2.70 7.53 2.81
N VAL A 152 -2.24 8.40 1.92
CA VAL A 152 -1.91 8.01 0.55
C VAL A 152 -0.50 8.46 0.19
N VAL A 153 0.29 7.53 -0.33
CA VAL A 153 1.58 7.79 -0.97
C VAL A 153 1.45 7.42 -2.44
N SER A 154 1.68 8.38 -3.35
CA SER A 154 1.59 8.17 -4.79
C SER A 154 2.96 8.33 -5.46
N ALA A 155 3.31 7.38 -6.33
CA ALA A 155 4.49 7.43 -7.18
C ALA A 155 4.20 8.13 -8.52
N ASN A 156 2.93 8.37 -8.86
CA ASN A 156 2.52 8.94 -10.14
C ASN A 156 2.31 10.44 -10.06
N LYS A 157 2.96 11.17 -10.98
CA LYS A 157 2.77 12.63 -11.12
C LYS A 157 1.44 12.98 -11.82
N GLY A 158 0.87 12.07 -12.62
CA GLY A 158 -0.31 12.32 -13.49
C GLY A 158 -1.62 12.64 -12.76
N PRO A 159 -2.10 11.83 -11.80
CA PRO A 159 -3.39 12.05 -11.13
C PRO A 159 -3.38 13.28 -10.22
N VAL A 160 -2.20 13.54 -9.65
CA VAL A 160 -1.94 14.67 -8.77
C VAL A 160 -1.92 15.98 -9.53
N VAL A 161 -1.79 16.02 -10.87
CA VAL A 161 -1.80 17.29 -11.62
C VAL A 161 -3.23 17.78 -11.87
N HIS A 162 -4.17 16.89 -12.23
CA HIS A 162 -5.54 17.29 -12.59
C HIS A 162 -6.49 17.45 -11.39
N ARG A 163 -6.32 16.62 -10.35
CA ARG A 163 -7.20 16.63 -9.16
C ARG A 163 -6.49 17.13 -7.90
N ARG A 164 -5.29 17.73 -8.02
CA ARG A 164 -4.44 18.14 -6.88
C ARG A 164 -5.20 18.88 -5.78
N ALA A 165 -5.89 19.95 -6.16
CA ALA A 165 -6.52 20.87 -5.22
C ALA A 165 -7.62 20.15 -4.43
N HIS A 166 -8.40 19.32 -5.12
CA HIS A 166 -9.44 18.52 -4.49
C HIS A 166 -8.86 17.47 -3.54
N LEU A 167 -7.83 16.72 -3.96
CA LEU A 167 -7.22 15.69 -3.12
C LEU A 167 -6.51 16.29 -1.89
N LEU A 168 -5.85 17.43 -2.03
CA LEU A 168 -5.24 18.14 -0.89
C LEU A 168 -6.29 18.71 0.07
N ALA A 169 -7.43 19.19 -0.45
CA ALA A 169 -8.53 19.63 0.39
C ALA A 169 -9.12 18.45 1.19
N LEU A 170 -9.32 17.29 0.55
CA LEU A 170 -9.76 16.07 1.22
C LEU A 170 -8.77 15.60 2.29
N ALA A 171 -7.47 15.59 1.97
CA ALA A 171 -6.44 15.25 2.94
C ALA A 171 -6.52 16.19 4.15
N SER A 172 -6.49 17.50 3.92
CA SER A 172 -6.54 18.51 5.00
C SER A 172 -7.81 18.44 5.86
N ASP A 173 -8.95 18.01 5.31
CA ASP A 173 -10.20 17.85 6.06
C ASP A 173 -10.20 16.58 6.93
N LYS A 174 -9.40 15.57 6.58
CA LYS A 174 -9.41 14.24 7.21
C LYS A 174 -8.15 13.90 8.02
N GLY A 175 -7.09 14.71 7.96
CA GLY A 175 -5.88 14.60 8.80
C GLY A 175 -4.59 14.50 8.00
#